data_AF-A0A388PQ62-F1
#
_entry.id   AF-A0A388PQ62-F1
#
_cell.length_a   1.000
_cell.length_b   1.000
_cell.length_c   1.000
_cell.angle_alpha   90.00
_cell.angle_beta   90.00
_cell.angle_gamma   90.00
#
_symmetry.space_group_name_H-M   'P 1'
#
loop_
_entity.id
_entity.type
_entity.pdbx_description
1 polymer ?
#
loop_
_entity_poly.entity_id
_entity_poly.type
_entity_poly.pdbx_seq_one_letter_code
_entity_poly.pdbx_strand_id
1 'polypeptide(L)'
;MLPLQSIPTEIIRKTFEPTRGFILALDVALAPEDRPLRHLAGATMSPLSADKAGELAVDFDPLFQVFVDLFGYDLALLRAGDGDCGVDGHDWNLFGRRDRIPLVIRWRMPAGAEAILAIGDKHEGVSDLYLTGVANRAMEPHLAKVFAALRELPAVNGEDVINMPAGNVLQKLVTPYTLTDSFSTGLAVAGEKLGLTALAEAELAQLRFSCAIGGRASHKVVGNLTAARRREVLADLAPGTRALTLTPEGRFALTFGPEEPIPGTVIAAIHAHSVKDAERTMGLILRESFKRQAERVQDYLQDEGLDMNPGSVEEAERAAALRDAMSTFEEMADEVRLNLRVTFSDDFKGTPAKTLLGTRPLPGLRGGHVMNSPDMLWQALFQAFRETTDRLIDGGKPRQLNARMIVSADKELERDHEAMRHRFESLTTPYSTLVRGLPMRVTKSSFVWREDEDEGLACDYVFDATHRELHFVALYRARV
;
A
#
# COMPACT_ATOMS: atom_id res chain seq x y z
N MET A 1 28.62 1.33 7.20
CA MET A 1 27.47 1.31 6.27
C MET A 1 27.88 1.89 4.93
N LEU A 2 27.43 1.29 3.84
CA LEU A 2 27.87 1.61 2.49
C LEU A 2 26.79 2.42 1.72
N PRO A 3 27.15 3.36 0.82
CA PRO A 3 26.16 4.03 -0.02
C PRO A 3 25.48 3.06 -0.98
N LEU A 4 24.22 3.34 -1.38
CA LEU A 4 23.49 2.51 -2.35
C LEU A 4 24.27 2.32 -3.67
N GLN A 5 25.03 3.34 -4.08
CA GLN A 5 25.85 3.29 -5.29
C GLN A 5 27.05 2.34 -5.19
N SER A 6 27.41 1.89 -3.99
CA SER A 6 28.52 0.94 -3.79
C SER A 6 28.08 -0.52 -3.68
N ILE A 7 26.79 -0.81 -3.93
CA ILE A 7 26.35 -2.20 -4.10
C ILE A 7 27.20 -2.83 -5.21
N PRO A 8 27.87 -3.97 -4.96
CA PRO A 8 28.76 -4.60 -5.94
C PRO A 8 27.96 -5.37 -7.00
N THR A 9 27.09 -4.65 -7.72
CA THR A 9 26.09 -5.21 -8.63
C THR A 9 26.70 -6.09 -9.72
N GLU A 10 27.87 -5.72 -10.26
CA GLU A 10 28.54 -6.53 -11.28
C GLU A 10 29.05 -7.88 -10.74
N ILE A 11 29.50 -7.91 -9.48
CA ILE A 11 29.94 -9.14 -8.82
C ILE A 11 28.72 -10.01 -8.55
N ILE A 12 27.69 -9.43 -7.93
CA ILE A 12 26.42 -10.11 -7.63
C ILE A 12 25.84 -10.73 -8.89
N ARG A 13 25.71 -9.97 -9.99
CA ARG A 13 25.15 -10.49 -11.25
C ARG A 13 25.94 -11.63 -11.88
N LYS A 14 27.22 -11.79 -11.54
CA LYS A 14 28.08 -12.87 -12.05
C LYS A 14 28.04 -14.13 -11.18
N THR A 15 27.80 -13.99 -9.89
CA THR A 15 27.98 -15.08 -8.92
C THR A 15 26.71 -15.51 -8.20
N PHE A 16 25.66 -14.68 -8.24
CA PHE A 16 24.42 -14.92 -7.53
C PHE A 16 23.31 -15.34 -8.50
N GLU A 17 22.85 -16.58 -8.34
CA GLU A 17 21.72 -17.14 -9.08
C GLU A 17 20.50 -17.23 -8.16
N PRO A 18 19.58 -16.25 -8.22
CA PRO A 18 18.36 -16.28 -7.41
C PRO A 18 17.43 -17.37 -7.91
N THR A 19 16.93 -18.19 -6.99
CA THR A 19 15.95 -19.25 -7.28
C THR A 19 14.59 -18.96 -6.68
N ARG A 20 14.49 -17.99 -5.76
CA ARG A 20 13.26 -17.62 -5.08
C ARG A 20 13.22 -16.13 -4.79
N GLY A 21 12.12 -15.49 -5.14
CA GLY A 21 11.79 -14.14 -4.72
C GLY A 21 10.73 -14.13 -3.63
N PHE A 22 10.67 -13.04 -2.87
CA PHE A 22 9.65 -12.82 -1.88
C PHE A 22 9.29 -11.36 -1.69
N ILE A 23 8.03 -11.10 -1.32
CA ILE A 23 7.51 -9.74 -1.08
C ILE A 23 6.57 -9.77 0.12
N LEU A 24 6.73 -8.79 1.01
CA LEU A 24 5.94 -8.57 2.21
C LEU A 24 5.53 -7.09 2.28
N ALA A 25 4.29 -6.82 2.68
CA ALA A 25 3.89 -5.49 3.13
C ALA A 25 4.23 -5.32 4.60
N LEU A 26 4.59 -4.09 4.98
CA LEU A 26 4.85 -3.68 6.35
C LEU A 26 4.06 -2.40 6.64
N ASP A 27 3.35 -2.38 7.76
CA ASP A 27 2.62 -1.21 8.24
C ASP A 27 3.49 -0.33 9.12
N VAL A 28 3.28 0.99 9.01
CA VAL A 28 4.10 1.98 9.71
C VAL A 28 3.26 2.87 10.64
N ALA A 29 3.69 2.98 11.89
CA ALA A 29 3.17 3.93 12.86
C ALA A 29 3.86 5.27 12.64
N LEU A 30 3.11 6.22 12.08
CA LEU A 30 3.48 7.63 12.09
C LEU A 30 2.79 8.37 13.25
N ALA A 31 3.59 9.20 13.93
CA ALA A 31 3.06 10.16 14.90
C ALA A 31 2.05 11.11 14.23
N PRO A 32 1.01 11.57 14.93
CA PRO A 32 -0.03 12.43 14.34
C PRO A 32 0.50 13.66 13.60
N GLU A 33 1.58 14.26 14.09
CA GLU A 33 2.28 15.40 13.47
C GLU A 33 2.96 15.09 12.13
N ASP A 34 3.39 13.85 11.92
CA ASP A 34 4.12 13.42 10.72
C ASP A 34 3.18 12.87 9.63
N ARG A 35 1.96 12.46 10.01
CA ARG A 35 0.98 11.90 9.06
C ARG A 35 0.66 12.82 7.88
N PRO A 36 0.46 14.15 8.06
CA PRO A 36 0.22 15.05 6.93
C PRO A 36 1.41 15.12 5.97
N LEU A 37 2.63 14.85 6.43
CA LEU A 37 3.87 14.96 5.65
C LEU A 37 4.19 13.68 4.87
N ARG A 38 3.45 12.58 5.08
CA ARG A 38 3.71 11.26 4.45
C ARG A 38 3.82 11.32 2.93
N HIS A 39 3.05 12.20 2.28
CA HIS A 39 3.07 12.38 0.83
C HIS A 39 4.40 12.94 0.29
N LEU A 40 5.22 13.55 1.15
CA LEU A 40 6.55 14.06 0.79
C LEU A 40 7.63 12.98 0.82
N ALA A 41 7.35 11.80 1.39
CA ALA A 41 8.34 10.73 1.50
C ALA A 41 8.79 10.28 0.10
N GLY A 42 10.10 10.41 -0.18
CA GLY A 42 10.67 10.06 -1.48
C GLY A 42 10.47 11.12 -2.57
N ALA A 43 9.70 12.17 -2.33
CA ALA A 43 9.60 13.31 -3.25
C ALA A 43 10.93 14.07 -3.30
N THR A 44 11.27 14.64 -4.45
CA THR A 44 12.45 15.50 -4.61
C THR A 44 12.06 16.97 -4.44
N MET A 45 12.95 17.77 -3.85
CA MET A 45 12.79 19.22 -3.70
C MET A 45 12.70 19.92 -5.06
N SER A 46 13.43 19.41 -6.04
CA SER A 46 13.44 19.89 -7.41
C SER A 46 13.84 18.77 -8.37
N PRO A 47 13.32 18.76 -9.61
CA PRO A 47 13.83 17.89 -10.69
C PRO A 47 15.35 18.03 -10.87
N LEU A 48 15.90 19.20 -10.52
CA LEU A 48 17.30 19.54 -10.72
C LEU A 48 18.22 19.20 -9.53
N SER A 49 17.73 19.23 -8.28
CA SER A 49 18.64 19.19 -7.11
C SER A 49 18.90 17.80 -6.53
N ALA A 50 18.17 16.74 -6.90
CA ALA A 50 18.25 15.39 -6.29
C ALA A 50 17.98 15.33 -4.77
N ASP A 51 17.95 16.48 -4.10
CA ASP A 51 17.59 16.62 -2.69
C ASP A 51 16.15 16.16 -2.48
N LYS A 52 15.91 15.44 -1.39
CA LYS A 52 14.58 14.93 -1.06
C LYS A 52 13.79 15.96 -0.23
N ALA A 53 12.51 16.12 -0.57
CA ALA A 53 11.58 16.96 0.17
C ALA A 53 11.18 16.35 1.52
N GLY A 54 11.14 15.02 1.58
CA GLY A 54 10.93 14.27 2.81
C GLY A 54 11.54 12.87 2.73
N GLU A 55 12.07 12.41 3.85
CA GLU A 55 12.53 11.05 4.03
C GLU A 55 11.81 10.39 5.20
N LEU A 56 11.39 9.15 5.00
CA LEU A 56 10.82 8.35 6.07
C LEU A 56 11.98 7.72 6.87
N ALA A 57 11.99 8.02 8.17
CA ALA A 57 12.88 7.42 9.13
C ALA A 57 12.18 6.25 9.81
N VAL A 58 12.70 5.03 9.69
CA VAL A 58 12.02 3.82 10.18
C VAL A 58 12.89 3.15 11.23
N ASP A 59 12.26 2.76 12.34
CA ASP A 59 12.88 1.87 13.32
C ASP A 59 12.81 0.42 12.82
N PHE A 60 13.96 -0.08 12.32
CA PHE A 60 14.09 -1.44 11.81
C PHE A 60 14.40 -2.47 12.90
N ASP A 61 14.53 -2.07 14.18
CA ASP A 61 14.90 -2.99 15.26
C ASP A 61 13.93 -4.16 15.42
N PRO A 62 12.60 -3.98 15.36
CA PRO A 62 11.67 -5.11 15.44
C PRO A 62 11.89 -6.14 14.33
N LEU A 63 12.30 -5.69 13.13
CA LEU A 63 12.61 -6.57 12.01
C LEU A 63 13.97 -7.27 12.22
N PHE A 64 15.01 -6.54 12.64
CA PHE A 64 16.33 -7.12 12.88
C PHE A 64 16.34 -8.09 14.06
N GLN A 65 15.48 -7.88 15.06
CA GLN A 65 15.32 -8.77 16.20
C GLN A 65 14.92 -10.19 15.76
N VAL A 66 14.14 -10.34 14.69
CA VAL A 66 13.80 -11.65 14.13
C VAL A 66 15.05 -12.43 13.71
N PHE A 67 16.05 -11.75 13.13
CA PHE A 67 17.30 -12.38 12.72
C PHE A 67 18.21 -12.68 13.92
N VAL A 68 18.21 -11.79 14.92
CA VAL A 68 18.90 -12.01 16.21
C VAL A 68 18.36 -13.28 16.88
N ASP A 69 17.05 -13.40 17.01
CA ASP A 69 16.40 -14.50 17.71
C ASP A 69 16.59 -15.85 16.98
N LEU A 70 16.56 -15.84 15.64
CA LEU A 70 16.67 -17.06 14.84
C LEU A 70 18.11 -17.55 14.63
N PHE A 71 19.07 -16.63 14.52
CA PHE A 71 20.44 -16.95 14.11
C PHE A 71 21.51 -16.60 15.16
N GLY A 72 21.11 -15.99 16.28
CA GLY A 72 22.04 -15.60 17.35
C GLY A 72 22.91 -14.40 16.98
N TYR A 73 22.47 -13.56 16.05
CA TYR A 73 23.20 -12.37 15.64
C TYR A 73 23.21 -11.30 16.73
N ASP A 74 24.16 -10.37 16.65
CA ASP A 74 24.19 -9.17 17.48
C ASP A 74 23.42 -8.02 16.82
N LEU A 75 22.40 -7.49 17.51
CA LEU A 75 21.55 -6.41 17.00
C LEU A 75 22.35 -5.15 16.66
N ALA A 76 23.37 -4.79 17.45
CA ALA A 76 24.19 -3.62 17.21
C ALA A 76 25.04 -3.79 15.94
N LEU A 77 25.54 -5.01 15.68
CA LEU A 77 26.27 -5.34 14.45
C LEU A 77 25.36 -5.34 13.22
N LEU A 78 24.14 -5.90 13.33
CA LEU A 78 23.14 -5.81 12.25
C LEU A 78 22.81 -4.36 11.90
N ARG A 79 22.66 -3.48 12.91
CA ARG A 79 22.44 -2.03 12.70
C ARG A 79 23.65 -1.33 12.06
N ALA A 80 24.87 -1.79 12.32
CA ALA A 80 26.08 -1.22 11.72
C ALA A 80 26.17 -1.59 10.24
N GLY A 81 25.86 -2.85 9.91
CA GLY A 81 25.76 -3.33 8.53
C GLY A 81 27.11 -3.35 7.80
N ASP A 82 28.20 -3.52 8.54
CA ASP A 82 29.57 -3.48 8.02
C ASP A 82 30.09 -4.85 7.56
N GLY A 83 29.22 -5.86 7.51
CA GLY A 83 29.56 -7.24 7.15
C GLY A 83 29.59 -8.18 8.36
N ASP A 84 29.86 -7.67 9.56
CA ASP A 84 29.81 -8.48 10.78
C ASP A 84 28.37 -8.57 11.33
N CYS A 85 28.03 -9.74 11.87
CA CYS A 85 26.77 -10.02 12.54
C CYS A 85 26.96 -10.78 13.87
N GLY A 86 28.20 -10.98 14.32
CA GLY A 86 28.54 -11.67 15.57
C GLY A 86 28.58 -13.19 15.47
N VAL A 87 28.35 -13.76 14.28
CA VAL A 87 28.38 -15.19 14.02
C VAL A 87 29.39 -15.49 12.92
N ASP A 88 30.30 -16.42 13.20
CA ASP A 88 31.38 -16.75 12.27
C ASP A 88 30.87 -17.34 10.95
N GLY A 89 31.47 -16.90 9.85
CA GLY A 89 31.09 -17.31 8.49
C GLY A 89 29.77 -16.73 7.95
N HIS A 90 29.07 -15.91 8.74
CA HIS A 90 27.89 -15.17 8.29
C HIS A 90 28.27 -13.73 8.01
N ASP A 91 27.60 -13.11 7.03
CA ASP A 91 27.88 -11.75 6.64
C ASP A 91 26.60 -10.96 6.38
N TRP A 92 26.58 -9.73 6.91
CA TRP A 92 25.44 -8.81 6.87
C TRP A 92 25.87 -7.41 6.46
N ASN A 93 25.64 -7.05 5.20
CA ASN A 93 25.94 -5.71 4.69
C ASN A 93 24.66 -4.89 4.52
N LEU A 94 24.68 -3.65 5.02
CA LEU A 94 23.65 -2.65 4.76
C LEU A 94 24.15 -1.60 3.78
N PHE A 95 23.35 -1.34 2.76
CA PHE A 95 23.54 -0.28 1.78
C PHE A 95 22.38 0.72 1.87
N GLY A 96 22.72 2.00 1.97
CA GLY A 96 21.75 3.07 2.23
C GLY A 96 22.09 3.85 3.50
N ARG A 97 21.08 4.47 4.10
CA ARG A 97 21.24 5.21 5.36
C ARG A 97 20.55 4.43 6.49
N ARG A 98 21.14 4.44 7.68
CA ARG A 98 20.90 3.49 8.77
C ARG A 98 19.44 3.31 9.19
N ASP A 99 18.71 4.40 9.15
CA ASP A 99 17.35 4.54 9.60
C ASP A 99 16.46 5.13 8.50
N ARG A 100 16.88 5.11 7.23
CA ARG A 100 16.10 5.67 6.11
C ARG A 100 15.80 4.60 5.08
N ILE A 101 14.71 4.84 4.35
CA ILE A 101 14.40 4.10 3.13
C ILE A 101 14.91 4.85 1.87
N PRO A 102 15.25 4.12 0.80
CA PRO A 102 15.32 2.66 0.74
C PRO A 102 16.58 2.12 1.43
N LEU A 103 16.45 0.94 2.04
CA LEU A 103 17.55 0.19 2.67
C LEU A 103 17.73 -1.13 1.93
N VAL A 104 18.95 -1.43 1.50
CA VAL A 104 19.30 -2.71 0.84
C VAL A 104 20.19 -3.52 1.76
N ILE A 105 19.90 -4.82 1.86
CA ILE A 105 20.61 -5.77 2.71
C ILE A 105 21.18 -6.86 1.83
N ARG A 106 22.48 -7.12 1.93
CA ARG A 106 23.08 -8.35 1.40
C ARG A 106 23.40 -9.25 2.58
N TRP A 107 22.77 -10.41 2.60
CA TRP A 107 22.89 -11.39 3.67
C TRP A 107 23.49 -12.68 3.12
N ARG A 108 24.61 -13.11 3.71
CA ARG A 108 25.36 -14.28 3.31
C ARG A 108 25.59 -15.22 4.49
N MET A 109 25.63 -16.51 4.20
CA MET A 109 25.87 -17.57 5.16
C MET A 109 26.82 -18.62 4.53
N PRO A 110 27.36 -19.56 5.32
CA PRO A 110 28.20 -20.63 4.81
C PRO A 110 27.50 -21.48 3.73
N ALA A 111 28.30 -22.30 3.04
CA ALA A 111 27.83 -23.13 1.91
C ALA A 111 27.21 -22.34 0.75
N GLY A 112 27.57 -21.06 0.63
CA GLY A 112 27.14 -20.20 -0.48
C GLY A 112 25.71 -19.71 -0.38
N ALA A 113 25.04 -19.83 0.77
CA ALA A 113 23.71 -19.28 0.97
C ALA A 113 23.74 -17.75 0.94
N GLU A 114 22.92 -17.15 0.07
CA GLU A 114 22.89 -15.71 -0.15
C GLU A 114 21.46 -15.22 -0.41
N ALA A 115 21.13 -14.05 0.15
CA ALA A 115 19.91 -13.29 -0.13
C ALA A 115 20.22 -11.80 -0.26
N ILE A 116 19.44 -11.13 -1.10
CA ILE A 116 19.45 -9.68 -1.28
C ILE A 116 18.05 -9.18 -0.98
N LEU A 117 17.93 -8.25 -0.05
CA LEU A 117 16.67 -7.68 0.41
C LEU A 117 16.67 -6.18 0.17
N ALA A 118 15.50 -5.62 -0.12
CA ALA A 118 15.27 -4.19 -0.18
C ALA A 118 14.03 -3.85 0.64
N ILE A 119 14.14 -2.80 1.46
CA ILE A 119 13.05 -2.25 2.25
C ILE A 119 12.82 -0.83 1.79
N GLY A 120 11.58 -0.50 1.42
CA GLY A 120 11.23 0.87 1.09
C GLY A 120 9.81 1.06 0.61
N ASP A 121 9.50 2.31 0.29
CA ASP A 121 8.22 2.71 -0.27
C ASP A 121 8.18 2.38 -1.77
N LYS A 122 6.99 2.05 -2.29
CA LYS A 122 6.74 1.98 -3.72
C LYS A 122 5.67 3.03 -4.04
N HIS A 123 6.01 3.99 -4.89
CA HIS A 123 5.16 5.15 -5.20
C HIS A 123 3.74 4.77 -5.68
N GLU A 124 3.61 3.61 -6.33
CA GLU A 124 2.36 3.04 -6.83
C GLU A 124 1.76 1.98 -5.89
N GLY A 125 2.06 2.06 -4.59
CA GLY A 125 1.73 1.03 -3.61
C GLY A 125 0.54 1.31 -2.71
N VAL A 126 -0.09 0.23 -2.26
CA VAL A 126 -1.24 0.26 -1.36
C VAL A 126 -0.81 0.17 0.12
N SER A 127 0.46 -0.14 0.39
CA SER A 127 1.00 -0.37 1.74
C SER A 127 2.11 0.64 2.06
N ASP A 128 2.28 0.96 3.34
CA ASP A 128 3.23 1.99 3.79
C ASP A 128 4.69 1.67 3.44
N LEU A 129 5.06 0.39 3.53
CA LEU A 129 6.39 -0.12 3.21
C LEU A 129 6.32 -1.52 2.61
N TYR A 130 7.36 -1.85 1.85
CA TYR A 130 7.56 -3.18 1.28
C TYR A 130 8.93 -3.73 1.69
N LEU A 131 8.96 -4.98 2.14
CA LEU A 131 10.16 -5.80 2.20
C LEU A 131 10.13 -6.77 1.02
N THR A 132 11.03 -6.59 0.06
CA THR A 132 11.19 -7.49 -1.09
C THR A 132 12.58 -8.10 -1.07
N GLY A 133 12.74 -9.31 -1.58
CA GLY A 133 14.06 -9.91 -1.69
C GLY A 133 14.12 -11.08 -2.65
N VAL A 134 15.35 -11.40 -3.02
CA VAL A 134 15.70 -12.56 -3.85
C VAL A 134 16.76 -13.39 -3.13
N ALA A 135 16.68 -14.70 -3.27
CA ALA A 135 17.56 -15.64 -2.59
C ALA A 135 17.90 -16.83 -3.47
N ASN A 136 19.09 -17.38 -3.27
CA ASN A 136 19.50 -18.61 -3.92
C ASN A 136 18.97 -19.84 -3.18
N ARG A 137 19.18 -21.02 -3.79
CA ARG A 137 18.62 -22.27 -3.28
C ARG A 137 19.13 -22.64 -1.88
N ALA A 138 20.40 -22.37 -1.61
CA ALA A 138 21.01 -22.70 -0.32
C ALA A 138 20.39 -21.89 0.84
N MET A 139 19.80 -20.73 0.55
CA MET A 139 19.15 -19.86 1.53
C MET A 139 17.70 -20.28 1.88
N GLU A 140 17.09 -21.19 1.10
CA GLU A 140 15.67 -21.58 1.26
C GLU A 140 15.30 -22.08 2.68
N PRO A 141 16.07 -22.96 3.34
CA PRO A 141 15.72 -23.43 4.69
C PRO A 141 15.78 -22.33 5.74
N HIS A 142 16.65 -21.33 5.55
CA HIS A 142 16.81 -20.20 6.45
C HIS A 142 15.68 -19.20 6.27
N LEU A 143 15.29 -18.91 5.02
CA LEU A 143 14.12 -18.09 4.72
C LEU A 143 12.84 -18.70 5.26
N ALA A 144 12.67 -20.02 5.19
CA ALA A 144 11.49 -20.66 5.78
C ALA A 144 11.34 -20.37 7.29
N LYS A 145 12.45 -20.33 8.04
CA LYS A 145 12.47 -19.94 9.46
C LYS A 145 12.14 -18.46 9.65
N VAL A 146 12.75 -17.59 8.84
CA VAL A 146 12.50 -16.15 8.87
C VAL A 146 11.03 -15.87 8.57
N PHE A 147 10.48 -16.44 7.51
CA PHE A 147 9.08 -16.33 7.14
C PHE A 147 8.14 -16.84 8.23
N ALA A 148 8.47 -17.96 8.89
CA ALA A 148 7.69 -18.43 10.03
C ALA A 148 7.72 -17.44 11.20
N ALA A 149 8.88 -16.86 11.54
CA ALA A 149 8.98 -15.87 12.61
C ALA A 149 8.35 -14.51 12.24
N LEU A 150 8.44 -14.10 10.97
CA LEU A 150 7.78 -12.90 10.47
C LEU A 150 6.26 -13.04 10.51
N ARG A 151 5.69 -14.26 10.53
CA ARG A 151 4.26 -14.45 10.83
C ARG A 151 3.90 -13.99 12.24
N GLU A 152 4.83 -14.02 13.19
CA GLU A 152 4.54 -13.49 14.53
C GLU A 152 4.50 -11.95 14.55
N LEU A 153 4.96 -11.29 13.47
CA LEU A 153 4.77 -9.85 13.27
C LEU A 153 3.36 -9.59 12.72
N PRO A 154 2.46 -8.91 13.46
CA PRO A 154 1.08 -8.72 13.05
C PRO A 154 0.90 -8.01 11.70
N ALA A 155 1.85 -7.15 11.29
CA ALA A 155 1.86 -6.45 9.99
C ALA A 155 1.91 -7.40 8.77
N VAL A 156 2.46 -8.61 8.95
CA VAL A 156 2.59 -9.63 7.89
C VAL A 156 1.36 -10.55 7.83
N ASN A 157 0.55 -10.54 8.91
CA ASN A 157 -0.59 -11.40 9.15
C ASN A 157 -1.93 -10.65 9.15
N GLY A 158 -2.02 -9.45 8.56
CA GLY A 158 -3.30 -8.77 8.40
C GLY A 158 -4.35 -9.73 7.86
N GLU A 159 -5.50 -9.81 8.52
CA GLU A 159 -6.57 -10.74 8.20
C GLU A 159 -7.85 -9.93 7.95
N ASP A 160 -8.33 -9.94 6.71
CA ASP A 160 -9.60 -9.32 6.34
C ASP A 160 -10.75 -10.24 6.74
N VAL A 161 -11.69 -9.71 7.53
CA VAL A 161 -12.92 -10.42 7.90
C VAL A 161 -14.08 -9.96 7.01
N ILE A 162 -14.48 -10.84 6.10
CA ILE A 162 -15.54 -10.61 5.12
C ILE A 162 -16.79 -11.38 5.55
N ASN A 163 -17.93 -10.69 5.69
CA ASN A 163 -19.23 -11.35 5.89
C ASN A 163 -19.78 -11.80 4.54
N MET A 164 -20.05 -13.09 4.37
CA MET A 164 -20.52 -13.68 3.12
C MET A 164 -21.92 -14.28 3.26
N PRO A 165 -22.85 -14.05 2.33
CA PRO A 165 -24.10 -14.80 2.28
C PRO A 165 -23.84 -16.28 1.95
N ALA A 166 -24.32 -17.18 2.79
CA ALA A 166 -24.34 -18.63 2.59
C ALA A 166 -25.77 -19.12 2.84
N GLY A 167 -26.57 -19.20 1.77
CA GLY A 167 -28.01 -19.40 1.89
C GLY A 167 -28.65 -18.28 2.72
N ASN A 168 -29.29 -18.65 3.84
CA ASN A 168 -29.96 -17.70 4.74
C ASN A 168 -29.07 -17.20 5.89
N VAL A 169 -27.77 -17.52 5.92
CA VAL A 169 -26.85 -17.09 6.99
C VAL A 169 -25.68 -16.28 6.46
N LEU A 170 -25.12 -15.40 7.30
CA LEU A 170 -23.87 -14.69 7.04
C LEU A 170 -22.69 -15.47 7.65
N GLN A 171 -21.76 -15.89 6.81
CA GLN A 171 -20.53 -16.57 7.19
C GLN A 171 -19.38 -15.56 7.24
N LYS A 172 -18.72 -15.42 8.38
CA LYS A 172 -17.45 -14.69 8.50
C LYS A 172 -16.32 -15.51 7.86
N LEU A 173 -15.70 -14.97 6.83
CA LEU A 173 -14.49 -15.49 6.18
C LEU A 173 -13.31 -14.62 6.60
N VAL A 174 -12.20 -15.26 6.96
CA VAL A 174 -10.96 -14.58 7.32
C VAL A 174 -9.95 -14.83 6.19
N THR A 175 -9.44 -13.78 5.57
CA THR A 175 -8.46 -13.90 4.47
C THR A 175 -7.19 -13.12 4.76
N PRO A 176 -6.00 -13.66 4.49
CA PRO A 176 -4.77 -12.89 4.64
C PRO A 176 -4.74 -11.70 3.68
N TYR A 177 -4.25 -10.57 4.17
CA TYR A 177 -4.08 -9.32 3.43
C TYR A 177 -3.28 -9.58 2.16
N THR A 178 -3.82 -9.15 1.02
CA THR A 178 -3.28 -9.57 -0.28
C THR A 178 -2.47 -8.45 -0.92
N LEU A 179 -1.21 -8.76 -1.25
CA LEU A 179 -0.34 -7.92 -2.08
C LEU A 179 -0.74 -8.00 -3.57
N THR A 180 -1.96 -7.53 -3.90
CA THR A 180 -2.66 -7.82 -5.16
C THR A 180 -1.89 -7.54 -6.45
N ASP A 181 -0.90 -6.65 -6.41
CA ASP A 181 -0.24 -6.09 -7.59
C ASP A 181 1.26 -6.44 -7.66
N SER A 182 1.75 -7.17 -6.64
CA SER A 182 3.19 -7.43 -6.50
C SER A 182 3.62 -8.73 -7.18
N PHE A 183 2.70 -9.69 -7.37
CA PHE A 183 3.00 -11.01 -7.95
C PHE A 183 2.26 -11.26 -9.26
N SER A 184 2.95 -11.92 -10.19
CA SER A 184 2.44 -12.39 -11.49
C SER A 184 1.76 -13.76 -11.41
N THR A 185 2.00 -14.50 -10.32
CA THR A 185 1.42 -15.82 -10.04
C THR A 185 0.52 -15.76 -8.81
N GLY A 186 -0.41 -16.71 -8.71
CA GLY A 186 -1.34 -16.77 -7.59
C GLY A 186 -1.70 -18.19 -7.16
N LEU A 187 -1.97 -18.34 -5.87
CA LEU A 187 -2.50 -19.55 -5.25
C LEU A 187 -3.86 -19.22 -4.61
N ALA A 188 -4.87 -19.98 -5.02
CA ALA A 188 -6.17 -20.01 -4.36
C ALA A 188 -6.41 -21.39 -3.75
N VAL A 189 -7.07 -21.42 -2.60
CA VAL A 189 -7.50 -22.66 -1.94
C VAL A 189 -9.00 -22.62 -1.74
N ALA A 190 -9.71 -23.64 -2.21
CA ALA A 190 -11.15 -23.79 -2.02
C ALA A 190 -11.43 -24.20 -0.56
N GLY A 191 -12.38 -23.55 0.12
CA GLY A 191 -12.80 -23.94 1.46
C GLY A 191 -13.88 -23.06 2.09
N GLU A 192 -14.75 -23.69 2.88
CA GLU A 192 -15.59 -23.03 3.90
C GLU A 192 -14.89 -23.09 5.27
N LYS A 193 -15.43 -22.34 6.25
CA LYS A 193 -15.01 -22.10 7.67
C LYS A 193 -14.20 -23.17 8.47
N LEU A 194 -13.99 -24.38 8.00
CA LEU A 194 -13.30 -25.46 8.72
C LEU A 194 -12.01 -25.84 7.99
N GLY A 195 -10.88 -25.39 8.55
CA GLY A 195 -9.53 -25.96 8.43
C GLY A 195 -9.06 -26.36 7.04
N LEU A 196 -8.04 -25.67 6.53
CA LEU A 196 -7.24 -26.17 5.42
C LEU A 196 -6.72 -27.59 5.75
N THR A 197 -6.59 -28.47 4.74
CA THR A 197 -5.89 -29.75 4.96
C THR A 197 -4.44 -29.47 5.35
N ALA A 198 -3.80 -30.36 6.12
CA ALA A 198 -2.41 -30.17 6.54
C ALA A 198 -1.47 -29.99 5.33
N LEU A 199 -1.78 -30.65 4.20
CA LEU A 199 -1.07 -30.47 2.93
C LEU A 199 -1.27 -29.06 2.37
N ALA A 200 -2.51 -28.57 2.32
CA ALA A 200 -2.81 -27.22 1.86
C ALA A 200 -2.19 -26.13 2.77
N GLU A 201 -2.13 -26.36 4.09
CA GLU A 201 -1.45 -25.47 5.03
C GLU A 201 0.05 -25.41 4.77
N ALA A 202 0.69 -26.57 4.54
CA ALA A 202 2.11 -26.65 4.25
C ALA A 202 2.47 -25.95 2.92
N GLU A 203 1.70 -26.20 1.86
CA GLU A 203 1.91 -25.57 0.54
C GLU A 203 1.62 -24.06 0.58
N LEU A 204 0.60 -23.64 1.33
CA LEU A 204 0.32 -22.22 1.57
C LEU A 204 1.48 -21.56 2.31
N ALA A 205 1.97 -22.16 3.40
CA ALA A 205 3.10 -21.64 4.15
C ALA A 205 4.36 -21.56 3.28
N GLN A 206 4.57 -22.52 2.38
CA GLN A 206 5.68 -22.52 1.45
C GLN A 206 5.58 -21.39 0.42
N LEU A 207 4.40 -21.12 -0.13
CA LEU A 207 4.23 -20.21 -1.28
C LEU A 207 3.80 -18.78 -0.90
N ARG A 208 3.35 -18.53 0.33
CA ARG A 208 2.72 -17.27 0.76
C ARG A 208 3.49 -16.00 0.44
N PHE A 209 4.81 -16.06 0.49
CA PHE A 209 5.66 -14.91 0.23
C PHE A 209 6.18 -14.84 -1.21
N SER A 210 5.91 -15.86 -2.03
CA SER A 210 6.42 -15.99 -3.40
C SER A 210 5.31 -15.92 -4.46
N CYS A 211 4.04 -15.85 -4.06
CA CYS A 211 2.93 -15.60 -4.97
C CYS A 211 1.78 -14.88 -4.27
N ALA A 212 0.81 -14.40 -5.05
CA ALA A 212 -0.41 -13.83 -4.49
C ALA A 212 -1.27 -14.92 -3.85
N ILE A 213 -1.51 -14.82 -2.54
CA ILE A 213 -2.45 -15.70 -1.84
C ILE A 213 -3.85 -15.11 -1.88
N GLY A 214 -4.83 -15.90 -2.33
CA GLY A 214 -6.23 -15.54 -2.24
C GLY A 214 -7.07 -16.71 -1.73
N GLY A 215 -7.57 -16.63 -0.50
CA GLY A 215 -8.75 -17.41 -0.08
C GLY A 215 -9.99 -17.04 -0.91
N ARG A 216 -9.94 -15.89 -1.59
CA ARG A 216 -10.62 -15.58 -2.86
C ARG A 216 -9.64 -14.75 -3.69
N ALA A 217 -9.39 -15.15 -4.95
CA ALA A 217 -8.34 -14.58 -5.78
C ALA A 217 -8.51 -13.07 -6.09
N SER A 218 -7.39 -12.34 -6.09
CA SER A 218 -7.20 -10.92 -6.43
C SER A 218 -7.71 -10.52 -7.83
N HIS A 219 -8.17 -9.26 -7.98
CA HIS A 219 -8.72 -8.65 -9.21
C HIS A 219 -7.72 -8.45 -10.36
N LYS A 220 -6.40 -8.45 -10.12
CA LYS A 220 -5.42 -8.12 -11.17
C LYS A 220 -4.57 -9.27 -11.72
N VAL A 221 -4.42 -10.37 -10.97
CA VAL A 221 -3.77 -11.61 -11.49
C VAL A 221 -4.78 -12.46 -12.29
N VAL A 222 -6.02 -11.99 -12.39
CA VAL A 222 -7.10 -12.67 -13.09
C VAL A 222 -7.66 -11.77 -14.20
N GLY A 223 -6.98 -11.68 -15.34
CA GLY A 223 -7.54 -11.14 -16.58
C GLY A 223 -9.05 -11.41 -16.75
N ASN A 224 -9.83 -10.34 -16.77
CA ASN A 224 -11.23 -10.27 -17.19
C ASN A 224 -12.29 -11.12 -16.44
N LEU A 225 -12.00 -11.75 -15.29
CA LEU A 225 -13.02 -12.45 -14.50
C LEU A 225 -13.49 -11.62 -13.29
N THR A 226 -14.78 -11.30 -13.25
CA THR A 226 -15.40 -10.58 -12.12
C THR A 226 -15.30 -11.39 -10.82
N ALA A 227 -15.41 -10.72 -9.66
CA ALA A 227 -15.44 -11.39 -8.35
C ALA A 227 -16.55 -12.45 -8.25
N ALA A 228 -17.66 -12.27 -8.96
CA ALA A 228 -18.78 -13.21 -9.01
C ALA A 228 -18.44 -14.48 -9.81
N ARG A 229 -17.85 -14.35 -11.00
CA ARG A 229 -17.47 -15.49 -11.85
C ARG A 229 -16.39 -16.37 -11.19
N ARG A 230 -15.48 -15.77 -10.43
CA ARG A 230 -14.46 -16.47 -9.63
C ARG A 230 -15.05 -17.29 -8.48
N ARG A 231 -16.12 -16.80 -7.85
CA ARG A 231 -16.85 -17.51 -6.80
C ARG A 231 -17.55 -18.75 -7.35
N GLU A 232 -18.12 -18.65 -8.54
CA GLU A 232 -18.74 -19.78 -9.24
C GLU A 232 -17.71 -20.88 -9.51
N VAL A 233 -16.54 -20.54 -10.09
CA VAL A 233 -15.48 -21.52 -10.37
C VAL A 233 -14.91 -22.19 -9.12
N LEU A 234 -14.74 -21.46 -8.02
CA LEU A 234 -14.18 -22.03 -6.78
C LEU A 234 -15.24 -22.73 -5.90
N ALA A 235 -16.52 -22.36 -6.01
CA ALA A 235 -17.59 -23.01 -5.24
C ALA A 235 -17.86 -24.44 -5.69
N ASP A 236 -17.56 -24.76 -6.96
CA ASP A 236 -17.69 -26.11 -7.50
C ASP A 236 -16.51 -27.03 -7.14
N LEU A 237 -15.45 -26.50 -6.51
CA LEU A 237 -14.28 -27.28 -6.10
C LEU A 237 -14.45 -27.85 -4.69
N ALA A 238 -13.96 -29.08 -4.51
CA ALA A 238 -13.93 -29.71 -3.19
C ALA A 238 -13.10 -28.87 -2.19
N PRO A 239 -13.51 -28.76 -0.91
CA PRO A 239 -12.70 -28.11 0.12
C PRO A 239 -11.28 -28.69 0.18
N GLY A 240 -10.27 -27.82 0.28
CA GLY A 240 -8.86 -28.18 0.24
C GLY A 240 -8.27 -28.27 -1.18
N THR A 241 -9.06 -28.08 -2.24
CA THR A 241 -8.54 -28.01 -3.63
C THR A 241 -7.69 -26.75 -3.80
N ARG A 242 -6.51 -26.88 -4.42
CA ARG A 242 -5.63 -25.75 -4.74
C ARG A 242 -5.75 -25.42 -6.22
N ALA A 243 -5.93 -24.14 -6.53
CA ALA A 243 -5.97 -23.64 -7.89
C ALA A 243 -4.83 -22.63 -8.08
N LEU A 244 -4.02 -22.84 -9.12
CA LEU A 244 -2.85 -22.02 -9.41
C LEU A 244 -3.03 -21.22 -10.69
N THR A 245 -2.55 -19.97 -10.64
CA THR A 245 -2.41 -19.10 -11.81
C THR A 245 -0.93 -18.87 -12.06
N LEU A 246 -0.46 -19.28 -13.24
CA LEU A 246 0.94 -19.13 -13.65
C LEU A 246 1.16 -17.97 -14.62
N THR A 247 0.09 -17.26 -15.02
CA THR A 247 0.16 -16.15 -15.96
C THR A 247 -0.76 -14.99 -15.57
N PRO A 248 -0.40 -13.72 -15.90
CA PRO A 248 -1.23 -12.55 -15.57
C PRO A 248 -2.63 -12.56 -16.21
N GLU A 249 -2.82 -13.30 -17.31
CA GLU A 249 -4.06 -13.31 -18.10
C GLU A 249 -5.22 -14.08 -17.45
N GLY A 250 -5.00 -14.69 -16.29
CA GLY A 250 -6.09 -14.91 -15.36
C GLY A 250 -7.06 -16.04 -15.63
N ARG A 251 -6.58 -17.15 -16.16
CA ARG A 251 -7.31 -18.41 -16.08
C ARG A 251 -6.50 -19.35 -15.20
N PHE A 252 -7.16 -20.01 -14.25
CA PHE A 252 -6.50 -21.05 -13.45
C PHE A 252 -5.92 -22.08 -14.42
N ALA A 253 -4.59 -22.18 -14.43
CA ALA A 253 -3.90 -23.04 -15.38
C ALA A 253 -3.87 -24.48 -14.87
N LEU A 254 -3.89 -24.66 -13.54
CA LEU A 254 -3.74 -25.95 -12.86
C LEU A 254 -4.61 -25.99 -11.61
N THR A 255 -5.23 -27.15 -11.36
CA THR A 255 -6.00 -27.46 -10.15
C THR A 255 -5.52 -28.78 -9.57
N PHE A 256 -5.37 -28.83 -8.24
CA PHE A 256 -4.91 -30.00 -7.51
C PHE A 256 -5.92 -30.37 -6.43
N GLY A 257 -6.34 -31.63 -6.42
CA GLY A 257 -7.33 -32.13 -5.45
C GLY A 257 -6.79 -32.10 -4.00
N PRO A 258 -7.65 -32.18 -2.97
CA PRO A 258 -7.28 -31.93 -1.56
C PRO A 258 -6.08 -32.72 -1.00
N GLU A 259 -5.88 -33.94 -1.49
CA GLU A 259 -4.79 -34.86 -1.10
C GLU A 259 -3.69 -34.99 -2.18
N GLU A 260 -3.84 -34.31 -3.32
CA GLU A 260 -2.91 -34.35 -4.44
C GLU A 260 -1.84 -33.25 -4.26
N PRO A 261 -0.57 -33.56 -3.99
CA PRO A 261 0.45 -32.53 -3.78
C PRO A 261 0.74 -31.75 -5.07
N ILE A 262 0.98 -30.45 -4.93
CA ILE A 262 1.47 -29.62 -6.04
C ILE A 262 2.85 -30.17 -6.45
N PRO A 263 3.07 -30.51 -7.73
CA PRO A 263 4.36 -31.02 -8.18
C PRO A 263 5.48 -30.02 -7.87
N GLY A 264 6.61 -30.52 -7.37
CA GLY A 264 7.77 -29.69 -7.02
C GLY A 264 8.29 -28.84 -8.19
N THR A 265 8.09 -29.29 -9.44
CA THR A 265 8.41 -28.52 -10.65
C THR A 265 7.53 -27.28 -10.82
N VAL A 266 6.26 -27.34 -10.42
CA VAL A 266 5.32 -26.21 -10.44
C VAL A 266 5.68 -25.21 -9.32
N ILE A 267 6.01 -25.71 -8.13
CA ILE A 267 6.53 -24.88 -7.02
C ILE A 267 7.80 -24.15 -7.45
N ALA A 268 8.75 -24.85 -8.08
CA ALA A 268 9.97 -24.25 -8.58
C ALA A 268 9.70 -23.19 -9.66
N ALA A 269 8.71 -23.40 -10.52
CA ALA A 269 8.30 -22.39 -11.51
C ALA A 269 7.72 -21.14 -10.82
N ILE A 270 6.87 -21.29 -9.80
CA ILE A 270 6.36 -20.16 -9.01
C ILE A 270 7.51 -19.41 -8.35
N HIS A 271 8.45 -20.11 -7.73
CA HIS A 271 9.64 -19.48 -7.15
C HIS A 271 10.47 -18.73 -8.20
N ALA A 272 10.65 -19.28 -9.40
CA ALA A 272 11.36 -18.58 -10.49
C ALA A 272 10.60 -17.34 -10.98
N HIS A 273 9.28 -17.38 -11.09
CA HIS A 273 8.46 -16.20 -11.41
C HIS A 273 8.53 -15.14 -10.31
N SER A 274 8.51 -15.57 -9.05
CA SER A 274 8.61 -14.69 -7.90
C SER A 274 9.92 -13.90 -7.84
N VAL A 275 11.01 -14.43 -8.41
CA VAL A 275 12.27 -13.68 -8.56
C VAL A 275 12.05 -12.46 -9.43
N LYS A 276 11.40 -12.61 -10.59
CA LYS A 276 11.12 -11.47 -11.49
C LYS A 276 10.20 -10.45 -10.83
N ASP A 277 9.20 -10.93 -10.09
CA ASP A 277 8.28 -10.08 -9.34
C ASP A 277 9.02 -9.28 -8.24
N ALA A 278 9.87 -9.95 -7.46
CA ALA A 278 10.66 -9.33 -6.41
C ALA A 278 11.70 -8.33 -6.97
N GLU A 279 12.37 -8.67 -8.09
CA GLU A 279 13.29 -7.78 -8.80
C GLU A 279 12.57 -6.53 -9.34
N ARG A 280 11.37 -6.69 -9.90
CA ARG A 280 10.53 -5.58 -10.33
C ARG A 280 10.18 -4.67 -9.16
N THR A 281 9.71 -5.23 -8.04
CA THR A 281 9.40 -4.45 -6.83
C THR A 281 10.64 -3.78 -6.24
N MET A 282 11.79 -4.46 -6.23
CA MET A 282 13.07 -3.89 -5.81
C MET A 282 13.48 -2.72 -6.71
N GLY A 283 13.28 -2.86 -8.03
CA GLY A 283 13.48 -1.80 -9.00
C GLY A 283 12.61 -0.58 -8.71
N LEU A 284 11.33 -0.78 -8.39
CA LEU A 284 10.41 0.32 -8.03
C LEU A 284 10.84 1.04 -6.74
N ILE A 285 11.24 0.30 -5.72
CA ILE A 285 11.74 0.85 -4.45
C ILE A 285 13.01 1.68 -4.65
N LEU A 286 13.91 1.22 -5.53
CA LEU A 286 15.21 1.85 -5.74
C LEU A 286 15.21 2.92 -6.83
N ARG A 287 14.22 2.94 -7.73
CA ARG A 287 14.18 3.76 -8.94
C ARG A 287 14.56 5.22 -8.68
N GLU A 288 13.90 5.86 -7.71
CA GLU A 288 14.12 7.29 -7.41
C GLU A 288 15.53 7.58 -6.87
N SER A 289 16.20 6.61 -6.25
CA SER A 289 17.57 6.77 -5.77
C SER A 289 18.62 6.71 -6.88
N PHE A 290 18.25 6.22 -8.07
CA PHE A 290 19.13 6.07 -9.24
C PHE A 290 18.67 6.87 -10.47
N LYS A 291 17.53 7.56 -10.39
CA LYS A 291 16.97 8.38 -11.47
C LYS A 291 17.91 9.53 -11.83
N ARG A 292 18.24 9.68 -13.12
CA ARG A 292 19.15 10.72 -13.59
C ARG A 292 18.45 12.08 -13.62
N GLN A 293 19.22 13.16 -13.49
CA GLN A 293 18.68 14.53 -13.55
C GLN A 293 17.89 14.79 -14.85
N ALA A 294 18.40 14.34 -16.00
CA ALA A 294 17.71 14.50 -17.28
C ALA A 294 16.35 13.77 -17.33
N GLU A 295 16.26 12.58 -16.72
CA GLU A 295 15.02 11.81 -16.61
C GLU A 295 14.03 12.49 -15.67
N ARG A 296 14.50 13.04 -14.54
CA ARG A 296 13.65 13.83 -13.63
C ARG A 296 13.08 15.08 -14.29
N VAL A 297 13.89 15.80 -15.06
CA VAL A 297 13.47 16.99 -15.79
C VAL A 297 12.47 16.63 -16.89
N GLN A 298 12.70 15.53 -17.62
CA GLN A 298 11.80 15.11 -18.68
C GLN A 298 10.44 14.65 -18.17
N ASP A 299 10.41 13.84 -17.09
CA ASP A 299 9.15 13.44 -16.45
C ASP A 299 8.41 14.67 -15.91
N TYR A 300 9.12 15.61 -15.25
CA TYR A 300 8.54 16.89 -14.81
C TYR A 300 7.94 17.70 -15.95
N LEU A 301 8.64 17.83 -17.09
CA LEU A 301 8.13 18.58 -18.24
C LEU A 301 6.89 17.92 -18.88
N GLN A 302 6.74 16.60 -18.75
CA GLN A 302 5.55 15.86 -19.20
C GLN A 302 4.40 15.98 -18.21
N ASP A 303 4.68 15.85 -16.91
CA ASP A 303 3.69 15.93 -15.82
C ASP A 303 3.13 17.35 -15.65
N GLU A 304 3.97 18.38 -15.85
CA GLU A 304 3.59 19.79 -15.71
C GLU A 304 2.87 20.36 -16.92
N GLY A 305 2.75 19.59 -18.02
CA GLY A 305 1.96 19.96 -19.18
C GLY A 305 2.10 21.42 -19.59
N LEU A 306 3.34 21.91 -19.75
CA LEU A 306 3.66 23.33 -20.01
C LEU A 306 3.17 23.76 -21.41
N ASP A 307 1.86 23.97 -21.50
CA ASP A 307 1.11 24.67 -22.53
C ASP A 307 0.33 25.83 -21.85
N MET A 308 0.28 27.00 -22.47
CA MET A 308 -0.08 28.26 -21.81
C MET A 308 -1.61 28.53 -21.69
N ASN A 309 -2.00 29.14 -20.55
CA ASN A 309 -3.27 29.81 -20.13
C ASN A 309 -3.90 30.78 -21.18
N PRO A 310 -5.19 31.30 -21.09
CA PRO A 310 -6.00 31.62 -19.88
C PRO A 310 -7.57 31.53 -19.95
N GLY A 311 -8.25 31.48 -18.78
CA GLY A 311 -9.53 32.19 -18.51
C GLY A 311 -10.92 31.48 -18.69
N SER A 312 -11.69 31.40 -17.58
CA SER A 312 -13.11 30.99 -17.44
C SER A 312 -13.55 29.56 -17.83
N VAL A 313 -12.63 28.59 -17.78
CA VAL A 313 -12.91 27.15 -17.97
C VAL A 313 -13.15 26.42 -16.62
N GLU A 314 -12.90 27.10 -15.50
CA GLU A 314 -12.85 26.47 -14.17
C GLU A 314 -14.17 25.81 -13.76
N GLU A 315 -15.34 26.37 -14.08
CA GLU A 315 -16.62 25.74 -13.73
C GLU A 315 -16.80 24.38 -14.43
N ALA A 316 -16.42 24.28 -15.71
CA ALA A 316 -16.51 23.04 -16.47
C ALA A 316 -15.49 22.00 -15.97
N GLU A 317 -14.27 22.44 -15.63
CA GLU A 317 -13.22 21.63 -15.03
C GLU A 317 -13.60 21.12 -13.63
N ARG A 318 -14.21 21.96 -12.79
CA ARG A 318 -14.64 21.55 -11.44
C ARG A 318 -15.86 20.64 -11.47
N ALA A 319 -16.77 20.84 -12.42
CA ALA A 319 -17.85 19.87 -12.67
C ALA A 319 -17.31 18.52 -13.17
N ALA A 320 -16.26 18.52 -13.99
CA ALA A 320 -15.58 17.29 -14.42
C ALA A 320 -14.83 16.62 -13.27
N ALA A 321 -14.08 17.38 -12.47
CA ALA A 321 -13.33 16.86 -11.33
C ALA A 321 -14.23 16.29 -10.21
N LEU A 322 -15.42 16.86 -9.99
CA LEU A 322 -16.40 16.27 -9.08
C LEU A 322 -16.86 14.88 -9.56
N ARG A 323 -17.16 14.75 -10.86
CA ARG A 323 -17.56 13.44 -11.44
C ARG A 323 -16.42 12.43 -11.39
N ASP A 324 -15.21 12.87 -11.71
CA ASP A 324 -14.01 12.05 -11.65
C ASP A 324 -13.75 11.56 -10.21
N ALA A 325 -13.73 12.49 -9.24
CA ALA A 325 -13.56 12.15 -7.83
C ALA A 325 -14.62 11.16 -7.34
N MET A 326 -15.89 11.34 -7.69
CA MET A 326 -16.93 10.39 -7.34
C MET A 326 -16.65 8.98 -7.89
N SER A 327 -16.28 8.88 -9.17
CA SER A 327 -15.93 7.59 -9.80
C SER A 327 -14.75 6.95 -9.09
N THR A 328 -13.69 7.72 -8.82
CA THR A 328 -12.49 7.20 -8.16
C THR A 328 -12.78 6.75 -6.72
N PHE A 329 -13.61 7.45 -5.96
CA PHE A 329 -13.96 7.02 -4.60
C PHE A 329 -14.90 5.81 -4.58
N GLU A 330 -15.79 5.67 -5.57
CA GLU A 330 -16.58 4.45 -5.79
C GLU A 330 -15.66 3.26 -6.09
N GLU A 331 -14.67 3.43 -6.97
CA GLU A 331 -13.67 2.41 -7.32
C GLU A 331 -12.74 2.09 -6.15
N MET A 332 -12.23 3.12 -5.45
CA MET A 332 -11.32 2.96 -4.31
C MET A 332 -11.98 2.22 -3.15
N ALA A 333 -13.30 2.37 -2.97
CA ALA A 333 -14.04 1.61 -1.97
C ALA A 333 -14.06 0.09 -2.27
N ASP A 334 -14.11 -0.28 -3.56
CA ASP A 334 -13.97 -1.66 -4.02
C ASP A 334 -12.52 -2.15 -3.86
N GLU A 335 -11.52 -1.29 -4.06
CA GLU A 335 -10.10 -1.62 -3.93
C GLU A 335 -9.62 -1.79 -2.48
N VAL A 336 -10.16 -1.02 -1.53
CA VAL A 336 -9.77 -1.03 -0.11
C VAL A 336 -10.35 -2.24 0.65
N ARG A 337 -11.12 -3.13 0.00
CA ARG A 337 -11.54 -4.47 0.50
C ARG A 337 -12.33 -4.51 1.82
N LEU A 338 -12.77 -3.36 2.35
CA LEU A 338 -13.54 -3.28 3.59
C LEU A 338 -15.02 -3.68 3.44
N ASN A 339 -15.45 -4.11 2.24
CA ASN A 339 -16.86 -4.15 1.82
C ASN A 339 -17.55 -2.78 2.04
N LEU A 340 -16.79 -1.70 1.97
CA LEU A 340 -17.30 -0.35 2.10
C LEU A 340 -17.92 0.03 0.75
N ARG A 341 -19.20 0.36 0.73
CA ARG A 341 -19.83 0.97 -0.43
C ARG A 341 -19.75 2.48 -0.27
N VAL A 342 -19.19 3.18 -1.26
CA VAL A 342 -19.30 4.63 -1.33
C VAL A 342 -20.47 5.00 -2.24
N THR A 343 -21.30 5.93 -1.80
CA THR A 343 -22.42 6.45 -2.60
C THR A 343 -22.57 7.96 -2.41
N PHE A 344 -23.22 8.61 -3.36
CA PHE A 344 -23.43 10.06 -3.38
C PHE A 344 -24.92 10.38 -3.53
N SER A 345 -25.42 11.35 -2.76
CA SER A 345 -26.78 11.87 -2.87
C SER A 345 -26.98 12.68 -4.17
N ASP A 346 -28.23 12.94 -4.55
CA ASP A 346 -28.51 13.81 -5.71
C ASP A 346 -28.12 15.27 -5.45
N ASP A 347 -28.22 15.73 -4.20
CA ASP A 347 -27.77 17.08 -3.80
C ASP A 347 -26.25 17.21 -3.92
N PHE A 348 -25.50 16.16 -3.58
CA PHE A 348 -24.04 16.12 -3.73
C PHE A 348 -23.65 16.09 -5.22
N LYS A 349 -24.29 15.22 -6.01
CA LYS A 349 -24.10 15.12 -7.47
C LYS A 349 -24.44 16.42 -8.19
N GLY A 350 -25.46 17.12 -7.71
CA GLY A 350 -25.96 18.38 -8.23
C GLY A 350 -25.22 19.61 -7.71
N THR A 351 -24.10 19.45 -6.98
CA THR A 351 -23.34 20.58 -6.44
C THR A 351 -23.00 21.58 -7.55
N PRO A 352 -23.46 22.84 -7.45
CA PRO A 352 -23.18 23.83 -8.48
C PRO A 352 -21.67 24.05 -8.64
N ALA A 353 -21.18 24.08 -9.88
CA ALA A 353 -19.76 24.28 -10.16
C ALA A 353 -19.20 25.56 -9.54
N LYS A 354 -20.03 26.62 -9.44
CA LYS A 354 -19.71 27.87 -8.74
C LYS A 354 -19.30 27.68 -7.27
N THR A 355 -19.82 26.65 -6.60
CA THR A 355 -19.47 26.31 -5.21
C THR A 355 -18.04 25.78 -5.11
N LEU A 356 -17.51 25.23 -6.20
CA LEU A 356 -16.20 24.60 -6.31
C LEU A 356 -15.13 25.52 -6.92
N LEU A 357 -15.48 26.73 -7.32
CA LEU A 357 -14.49 27.70 -7.79
C LEU A 357 -13.46 27.96 -6.70
N GLY A 358 -12.17 27.97 -7.02
CA GLY A 358 -11.08 28.17 -6.06
C GLY A 358 -10.68 26.93 -5.25
N THR A 359 -11.36 25.78 -5.41
CA THR A 359 -10.96 24.52 -4.74
C THR A 359 -9.84 23.79 -5.47
N ARG A 360 -9.54 24.20 -6.72
CA ARG A 360 -8.45 23.65 -7.51
C ARG A 360 -7.10 23.79 -6.81
N PRO A 361 -6.14 22.90 -7.08
CA PRO A 361 -4.75 23.09 -6.67
C PRO A 361 -4.26 24.50 -7.02
N LEU A 362 -3.74 25.24 -6.04
CA LEU A 362 -3.14 26.54 -6.28
C LEU A 362 -1.63 26.40 -6.43
N PRO A 363 -1.02 26.99 -7.48
CA PRO A 363 0.42 27.05 -7.59
C PRO A 363 0.95 28.04 -6.54
N GLY A 364 1.68 27.52 -5.56
CA GLY A 364 2.36 28.28 -4.52
C GLY A 364 3.87 28.24 -4.73
N LEU A 365 4.55 29.34 -4.43
CA LEU A 365 6.01 29.43 -4.50
C LEU A 365 6.58 28.94 -3.16
N ARG A 366 7.06 27.70 -3.13
CA ARG A 366 7.63 27.04 -1.95
C ARG A 366 9.09 26.73 -2.20
N GLY A 367 9.99 27.38 -1.46
CA GLY A 367 11.43 27.18 -1.53
C GLY A 367 12.06 27.64 -2.84
N GLY A 368 11.43 28.60 -3.52
CA GLY A 368 11.84 29.04 -4.87
C GLY A 368 11.29 28.18 -6.01
N HIS A 369 10.41 27.22 -5.73
CA HIS A 369 9.74 26.36 -6.72
C HIS A 369 8.24 26.63 -6.75
N VAL A 370 7.63 26.50 -7.92
CA VAL A 370 6.17 26.51 -8.05
C VAL A 370 5.66 25.08 -7.78
N MET A 371 4.93 24.87 -6.68
CA MET A 371 4.28 23.60 -6.37
C MET A 371 2.78 23.81 -6.20
N ASN A 372 1.98 22.82 -6.60
CA ASN A 372 0.54 22.87 -6.44
C ASN A 372 0.11 22.42 -5.04
N SER A 373 -0.75 23.19 -4.37
CA SER A 373 -1.45 22.74 -3.16
C SER A 373 -2.29 21.49 -3.46
N PRO A 374 -2.63 20.64 -2.49
CA PRO A 374 -3.58 19.55 -2.77
C PRO A 374 -4.96 20.12 -3.18
N ASP A 375 -5.77 19.31 -3.88
CA ASP A 375 -7.12 19.68 -4.29
C ASP A 375 -8.08 19.63 -3.08
N MET A 376 -8.79 20.72 -2.79
CA MET A 376 -9.66 20.80 -1.60
C MET A 376 -10.90 19.91 -1.72
N LEU A 377 -11.42 19.70 -2.94
CA LEU A 377 -12.53 18.79 -3.18
C LEU A 377 -12.08 17.36 -2.87
N TRP A 378 -10.95 16.93 -3.45
CA TRP A 378 -10.41 15.60 -3.19
C TRP A 378 -10.15 15.36 -1.70
N GLN A 379 -9.53 16.34 -1.03
CA GLN A 379 -9.25 16.25 0.40
C GLN A 379 -10.52 16.15 1.26
N ALA A 380 -11.58 16.90 0.95
CA ALA A 380 -12.83 16.83 1.72
C ALA A 380 -13.45 15.43 1.69
N LEU A 381 -13.49 14.77 0.53
CA LEU A 381 -13.95 13.39 0.38
C LEU A 381 -12.98 12.41 1.07
N PHE A 382 -11.68 12.60 0.87
CA PHE A 382 -10.66 11.71 1.42
C PHE A 382 -10.68 11.68 2.94
N GLN A 383 -10.89 12.81 3.61
CA GLN A 383 -10.96 12.87 5.07
C GLN A 383 -12.16 12.09 5.62
N ALA A 384 -13.35 12.23 5.02
CA ALA A 384 -14.54 11.47 5.42
C ALA A 384 -14.40 9.97 5.12
N PHE A 385 -13.80 9.62 3.98
CA PHE A 385 -13.45 8.24 3.64
C PHE A 385 -12.51 7.65 4.68
N ARG A 386 -11.38 8.33 4.95
CA ARG A 386 -10.37 7.90 5.92
C ARG A 386 -10.93 7.74 7.33
N GLU A 387 -11.70 8.71 7.83
CA GLU A 387 -12.32 8.60 9.15
C GLU A 387 -13.28 7.40 9.25
N THR A 388 -13.95 7.08 8.15
CA THR A 388 -14.86 5.95 8.06
C THR A 388 -14.11 4.62 8.00
N THR A 389 -13.03 4.55 7.22
CA THR A 389 -12.16 3.36 7.21
C THR A 389 -11.51 3.15 8.57
N ASP A 390 -11.02 4.20 9.22
CA ASP A 390 -10.44 4.12 10.57
C ASP A 390 -11.47 3.58 11.58
N ARG A 391 -12.73 4.03 11.51
CA ARG A 391 -13.84 3.51 12.35
C ARG A 391 -14.21 2.05 12.07
N LEU A 392 -14.07 1.61 10.82
CA LEU A 392 -14.29 0.21 10.43
C LEU A 392 -13.13 -0.70 10.87
N ILE A 393 -11.93 -0.13 10.96
CA ILE A 393 -10.68 -0.81 11.34
C ILE A 393 -10.51 -0.86 12.86
N ASP A 394 -11.19 0.00 13.64
CA ASP A 394 -11.18 0.02 15.11
C ASP A 394 -11.86 -1.22 15.74
N GLY A 395 -11.20 -2.36 15.56
CA GLY A 395 -11.41 -3.66 16.19
C GLY A 395 -10.10 -4.38 16.54
N GLY A 396 -8.96 -3.69 16.43
CA GLY A 396 -7.68 -4.17 16.93
C GLY A 396 -6.61 -3.14 16.65
N LYS A 397 -5.97 -2.58 17.69
CA LYS A 397 -4.79 -1.73 17.50
C LYS A 397 -3.67 -2.60 16.88
N PRO A 398 -3.30 -2.43 15.62
CA PRO A 398 -2.13 -3.10 15.07
C PRO A 398 -0.90 -2.41 15.66
N ARG A 399 0.12 -3.17 16.06
CA ARG A 399 1.41 -2.60 16.43
C ARG A 399 2.28 -2.56 15.17
N GLN A 400 2.62 -1.34 14.78
CA GLN A 400 3.25 -0.97 13.51
C GLN A 400 4.75 -0.69 13.72
N LEU A 401 5.56 -0.69 12.66
CA LEU A 401 6.93 -0.19 12.75
C LEU A 401 6.89 1.30 13.05
N ASN A 402 7.59 1.79 14.07
CA ASN A 402 7.60 3.22 14.34
C ASN A 402 8.40 3.93 13.25
N ALA A 403 7.84 5.00 12.71
CA ALA A 403 8.55 5.89 11.83
C ALA A 403 8.32 7.35 12.19
N ARG A 404 9.19 8.19 11.67
CA ARG A 404 9.04 9.65 11.70
C ARG A 404 9.41 10.25 10.35
N MET A 405 8.86 11.42 10.05
CA MET A 405 9.23 12.17 8.86
C MET A 405 10.43 13.06 9.14
N ILE A 406 11.36 13.11 8.19
CA ILE A 406 12.49 14.05 8.21
C ILE A 406 12.40 14.88 6.94
N VAL A 407 12.27 16.18 7.12
CA VAL A 407 12.08 17.15 6.04
C VAL A 407 13.26 18.12 6.03
N SER A 408 13.53 18.75 4.89
CA SER A 408 14.62 19.73 4.76
C SER A 408 14.35 20.98 5.62
N ALA A 409 15.41 21.70 6.02
CA ALA A 409 15.28 22.91 6.86
C ALA A 409 14.42 24.01 6.22
N ASP A 410 14.44 24.11 4.89
CA ASP A 410 13.57 25.02 4.14
C ASP A 410 12.09 24.62 4.28
N LYS A 411 11.80 23.31 4.37
CA LYS A 411 10.45 22.78 4.66
C LYS A 411 10.07 22.85 6.14
N GLU A 412 11.05 22.82 7.06
CA GLU A 412 10.83 23.11 8.49
C GLU A 412 10.55 24.60 8.76
N LEU A 413 11.05 25.51 7.93
CA LEU A 413 10.78 26.96 8.00
C LEU A 413 9.47 27.35 7.29
N GLU A 414 9.02 26.56 6.31
CA GLU A 414 7.71 26.66 5.64
C GLU A 414 6.57 25.97 6.40
N ARG A 415 6.80 25.61 7.68
CA ARG A 415 5.82 24.91 8.52
C ARG A 415 4.54 25.72 8.76
N ASP A 416 4.56 27.02 8.45
CA ASP A 416 3.43 27.92 8.47
C ASP A 416 3.35 28.71 7.16
N HIS A 417 2.11 28.88 6.66
CA HIS A 417 1.58 29.80 5.62
C HIS A 417 0.83 29.18 4.43
N GLU A 418 0.77 27.85 4.22
CA GLU A 418 -0.18 27.27 3.25
C GLU A 418 -0.60 25.81 3.60
N ALA A 419 -0.78 25.51 4.88
CA ALA A 419 -1.25 24.19 5.29
C ALA A 419 -2.75 24.04 4.98
N MET A 420 -3.13 22.96 4.28
CA MET A 420 -4.53 22.58 4.20
C MET A 420 -4.94 21.98 5.55
N ARG A 421 -5.81 22.69 6.26
CA ARG A 421 -6.33 22.30 7.56
C ARG A 421 -7.63 21.51 7.36
N HIS A 422 -7.91 20.58 8.27
CA HIS A 422 -9.18 19.89 8.29
C HIS A 422 -9.67 19.69 9.72
N ARG A 423 -10.99 19.61 9.90
CA ARG A 423 -11.63 19.22 11.16
C ARG A 423 -12.95 18.51 10.88
N PHE A 424 -13.36 17.66 11.81
CA PHE A 424 -14.68 17.04 11.78
C PHE A 424 -15.58 17.75 12.78
N GLU A 425 -16.76 18.16 12.33
CA GLU A 425 -17.72 18.86 13.17
C GLU A 425 -19.03 18.10 13.28
N SER A 426 -19.68 18.25 14.44
CA SER A 426 -21.09 17.90 14.55
C SER A 426 -21.92 19.04 13.98
N LEU A 427 -22.83 18.72 13.07
CA LEU A 427 -23.73 19.72 12.49
C LEU A 427 -24.58 20.37 13.57
N THR A 428 -24.57 21.71 13.63
CA THR A 428 -25.38 22.50 14.58
C THR A 428 -26.87 22.21 14.43
N THR A 429 -27.30 21.96 13.19
CA THR A 429 -28.67 21.55 12.86
C THR A 429 -28.63 20.24 12.07
N PRO A 430 -28.65 19.08 12.75
CA PRO A 430 -28.72 17.79 12.07
C PRO A 430 -30.00 17.68 11.24
N TYR A 431 -29.90 17.14 10.03
CA TYR A 431 -31.02 16.96 9.12
C TYR A 431 -31.07 15.51 8.61
N SER A 432 -32.05 15.19 7.76
CA SER A 432 -32.23 13.84 7.22
C SER A 432 -31.95 13.80 5.72
N THR A 433 -31.25 12.77 5.27
CA THR A 433 -31.07 12.41 3.86
C THR A 433 -31.71 11.05 3.58
N LEU A 434 -31.82 10.65 2.31
CA LEU A 434 -32.26 9.31 1.92
C LEU A 434 -31.07 8.45 1.52
N VAL A 435 -30.85 7.35 2.25
CA VAL A 435 -29.90 6.29 1.87
C VAL A 435 -30.72 5.06 1.54
N ARG A 436 -30.66 4.61 0.27
CA ARG A 436 -31.47 3.48 -0.24
C ARG A 436 -32.98 3.62 0.03
N GLY A 437 -33.50 4.84 -0.05
CA GLY A 437 -34.93 5.12 0.20
C GLY A 437 -35.33 5.15 1.68
N LEU A 438 -34.38 5.05 2.61
CA LEU A 438 -34.62 5.18 4.05
C LEU A 438 -34.08 6.51 4.58
N PRO A 439 -34.83 7.21 5.46
CA PRO A 439 -34.37 8.45 6.07
C PRO A 439 -33.23 8.16 7.06
N MET A 440 -32.11 8.82 6.87
CA MET A 440 -30.91 8.71 7.69
C MET A 440 -30.48 10.07 8.19
N ARG A 441 -30.11 10.14 9.47
CA ARG A 441 -29.75 11.40 10.12
C ARG A 441 -28.31 11.78 9.82
N VAL A 442 -28.12 12.92 9.17
CA VAL A 442 -26.83 13.55 8.91
C VAL A 442 -26.44 14.36 10.14
N THR A 443 -25.31 14.03 10.73
CA THR A 443 -24.85 14.64 11.98
C THR A 443 -23.43 15.16 11.92
N LYS A 444 -22.68 14.85 10.86
CA LYS A 444 -21.26 15.12 10.75
C LYS A 444 -20.90 15.76 9.41
N SER A 445 -19.89 16.62 9.47
CA SER A 445 -19.26 17.21 8.31
C SER A 445 -17.75 17.08 8.41
N SER A 446 -17.10 16.81 7.28
CA SER A 446 -15.66 16.98 7.08
C SER A 446 -15.45 18.38 6.52
N PHE A 447 -14.68 19.21 7.23
CA PHE A 447 -14.42 20.58 6.83
C PHE A 447 -12.93 20.77 6.52
N VAL A 448 -12.62 21.34 5.35
CA VAL A 448 -11.25 21.52 4.84
C VAL A 448 -11.06 22.95 4.36
N TRP A 449 -9.97 23.61 4.75
CA TRP A 449 -9.67 24.98 4.36
C TRP A 449 -8.17 25.22 4.18
N ARG A 450 -7.80 26.28 3.47
CA ARG A 450 -6.43 26.78 3.44
C ARG A 450 -6.25 27.79 4.57
N GLU A 451 -5.09 27.76 5.23
CA GLU A 451 -4.80 28.57 6.41
C GLU A 451 -5.08 30.08 6.26
N ASP A 452 -4.89 30.64 5.07
CA ASP A 452 -5.11 32.05 4.76
C ASP A 452 -6.48 32.37 4.13
N GLU A 453 -7.40 31.39 4.07
CA GLU A 453 -8.75 31.57 3.52
C GLU A 453 -9.81 31.63 4.63
N ASP A 454 -10.68 32.64 4.59
CA ASP A 454 -11.82 32.80 5.50
C ASP A 454 -12.97 31.81 5.20
N GLU A 455 -12.89 31.09 4.09
CA GLU A 455 -13.89 30.12 3.62
C GLU A 455 -13.22 28.81 3.20
N GLY A 456 -13.78 27.69 3.67
CA GLY A 456 -13.37 26.33 3.31
C GLY A 456 -14.47 25.57 2.58
N LEU A 457 -14.20 24.30 2.31
CA LEU A 457 -15.15 23.34 1.74
C LEU A 457 -15.61 22.36 2.82
N ALA A 458 -16.93 22.31 3.02
CA ALA A 458 -17.61 21.40 3.91
C ALA A 458 -18.24 20.25 3.13
N CYS A 459 -18.06 19.03 3.62
CA CYS A 459 -18.57 17.81 3.04
C CYS A 459 -19.35 17.01 4.10
N ASP A 460 -20.67 17.09 4.03
CA ASP A 460 -21.56 16.36 4.93
C ASP A 460 -21.66 14.91 4.47
N TYR A 461 -21.59 13.99 5.43
CA TYR A 461 -21.61 12.56 5.13
C TYR A 461 -22.35 11.76 6.22
N VAL A 462 -22.84 10.59 5.82
CA VAL A 462 -23.44 9.59 6.71
C VAL A 462 -22.65 8.31 6.56
N PHE A 463 -22.31 7.70 7.68
CA PHE A 463 -21.78 6.35 7.69
C PHE A 463 -22.79 5.38 8.30
N ASP A 464 -23.29 4.46 7.48
CA ASP A 464 -24.09 3.32 7.94
C ASP A 464 -23.16 2.13 8.24
N ALA A 465 -22.82 1.96 9.51
CA ALA A 465 -21.99 0.85 9.97
C ALA A 465 -22.62 -0.54 9.73
N THR A 466 -23.95 -0.63 9.66
CA THR A 466 -24.68 -1.90 9.49
C THR A 466 -24.50 -2.45 8.09
N HIS A 467 -24.65 -1.58 7.08
CA HIS A 467 -24.51 -1.94 5.67
C HIS A 467 -23.15 -1.58 5.09
N ARG A 468 -22.23 -1.08 5.92
CA ARG A 468 -20.90 -0.58 5.55
C ARG A 468 -20.99 0.35 4.35
N GLU A 469 -21.80 1.39 4.47
CA GLU A 469 -22.01 2.38 3.42
C GLU A 469 -21.57 3.76 3.90
N LEU A 470 -20.65 4.38 3.18
CA LEU A 470 -20.31 5.78 3.32
C LEU A 470 -21.09 6.56 2.25
N HIS A 471 -22.04 7.36 2.72
CA HIS A 471 -22.90 8.16 1.86
C HIS A 471 -22.55 9.63 1.99
N PHE A 472 -22.05 10.23 0.91
CA PHE A 472 -21.78 11.65 0.80
C PHE A 472 -23.07 12.42 0.47
N VAL A 473 -23.39 13.44 1.27
CA VAL A 473 -24.72 14.05 1.30
C VAL A 473 -24.75 15.45 0.69
N ALA A 474 -23.84 16.33 1.09
CA ALA A 474 -23.82 17.69 0.59
C ALA A 474 -22.40 18.23 0.56
N LEU A 475 -22.13 19.13 -0.39
CA LEU A 475 -20.85 19.79 -0.55
C LEU A 475 -21.10 21.30 -0.70
N TYR A 476 -20.55 22.10 0.22
CA TYR A 476 -20.82 23.54 0.28
C TYR A 476 -19.65 24.33 0.85
N ARG A 477 -19.64 25.65 0.59
CA ARG A 477 -18.70 26.56 1.22
C ARG A 477 -19.17 26.92 2.61
N ALA A 478 -18.25 26.92 3.58
CA ALA A 478 -18.53 27.43 4.92
C ALA A 478 -17.37 28.29 5.41
N ARG A 479 -17.66 29.20 6.34
CA ARG A 479 -16.64 30.04 6.98
C ARG A 479 -15.85 29.25 8.02
N VAL A 480 -14.57 29.54 8.10
CA VAL A 480 -13.59 28.81 8.92
C VAL A 480 -13.60 29.23 10.39
#